data_AF-A0A8S0VRK6-F1
#
_entry.id   AF-A0A8S0VRK6-F1
#
_cell.length_a   1.000
_cell.length_b   1.000
_cell.length_c   1.000
_cell.angle_alpha   90.00
_cell.angle_beta   90.00
_cell.angle_gamma   90.00
#
_symmetry.space_group_name_H-M   'P 1'
#
loop_
_entity.id
_entity.type
_entity.pdbx_description
1 polymer ?
#
loop_
_entity_poly.entity_id
_entity_poly.type
_entity_poly.pdbx_seq_one_letter_code
_entity_poly.pdbx_strand_id
1 'polypeptide(L)'
;MATEEQERGNPHLPPLFFKPDIMHATTTDPAPSEPAVSSPTVDTESNDFSTSKPLRTGHGIVIAIDTKKIQSIRGVQTVRADWTLPETSTLVEGLLAGVNKQGKADVILSDCTVQTYEEFVEDPVPTILHCKKLFEFARRHLLSGRTVGQPRGGVLLFKAFQHPRMFRFRMEYLKPNFGSVYFIQAQSSRLHEHEGYFLCQGWDLKKVLYS
;
A
#
# COMPACT_ATOMS: atom_id res chain seq x y z
N MET A 1 18.24 -70.96 -2.42
CA MET A 1 17.55 -70.09 -3.41
C MET A 1 17.47 -68.71 -2.77
N ALA A 2 18.48 -67.83 -2.79
CA ALA A 2 19.22 -67.23 -3.93
C ALA A 2 18.27 -66.57 -4.95
N THR A 3 18.05 -65.24 -4.82
CA THR A 3 18.40 -64.14 -5.76
C THR A 3 17.82 -62.79 -5.24
N GLU A 4 18.66 -61.77 -5.05
CA GLU A 4 18.81 -60.51 -5.86
C GLU A 4 17.79 -59.40 -5.48
N GLU A 5 18.22 -58.31 -4.84
CA GLU A 5 18.73 -57.05 -5.43
C GLU A 5 17.73 -56.32 -6.35
N GLN A 6 17.27 -55.13 -5.94
CA GLN A 6 17.28 -53.94 -6.81
C GLN A 6 17.13 -52.65 -5.98
N GLU A 7 18.16 -51.83 -6.10
CA GLU A 7 18.41 -50.50 -5.58
C GLU A 7 17.73 -49.36 -6.38
N ARG A 8 17.70 -48.16 -5.76
CA ARG A 8 17.63 -46.78 -6.34
C ARG A 8 16.25 -46.27 -6.83
N GLY A 9 15.90 -44.99 -6.67
CA GLY A 9 16.76 -43.83 -6.46
C GLY A 9 16.02 -42.61 -5.89
N ASN A 10 16.80 -41.86 -5.10
CA ASN A 10 16.51 -40.55 -4.54
C ASN A 10 17.00 -39.48 -5.54
N PRO A 11 16.15 -38.57 -6.06
CA PRO A 11 16.63 -37.50 -6.91
C PRO A 11 17.19 -36.35 -6.06
N HIS A 12 18.51 -36.37 -5.90
CA HIS A 12 19.31 -35.28 -5.38
C HIS A 12 19.29 -34.12 -6.41
N LEU A 13 18.59 -33.04 -6.11
CA LEU A 13 18.71 -31.79 -6.87
C LEU A 13 20.04 -31.11 -6.53
N PRO A 14 20.82 -30.62 -7.51
CA PRO A 14 22.04 -29.88 -7.24
C PRO A 14 21.75 -28.44 -6.78
N PRO A 15 22.57 -27.85 -5.89
CA PRO A 15 22.46 -26.44 -5.54
C PRO A 15 22.91 -25.56 -6.71
N LEU A 16 22.05 -24.60 -7.09
CA LEU A 16 22.37 -23.55 -8.06
C LEU A 16 23.44 -22.62 -7.48
N PHE A 17 24.67 -22.80 -7.94
CA PHE A 17 25.78 -21.88 -7.71
C PHE A 17 25.58 -20.62 -8.58
N PHE A 18 25.22 -19.51 -7.95
CA PHE A 18 25.31 -18.18 -8.56
C PHE A 18 26.73 -17.64 -8.39
N LYS A 19 27.44 -17.42 -9.51
CA LYS A 19 28.68 -16.65 -9.54
C LYS A 19 28.34 -15.15 -9.62
N PRO A 20 29.01 -14.28 -8.85
CA PRO A 20 28.93 -12.84 -9.04
C PRO A 20 29.94 -12.42 -10.13
N ASP A 21 29.44 -11.92 -11.26
CA ASP A 21 30.29 -11.20 -12.20
C ASP A 21 30.48 -9.76 -11.72
N ILE A 22 31.74 -9.46 -11.42
CA ILE A 22 32.29 -8.12 -11.21
C ILE A 22 32.63 -7.57 -12.59
N MET A 23 32.02 -6.45 -13.00
CA MET A 23 32.58 -5.59 -14.04
C MET A 23 32.38 -4.10 -13.73
N HIS A 24 33.32 -3.34 -14.27
CA HIS A 24 33.86 -2.08 -13.81
C HIS A 24 32.99 -0.84 -14.07
N ALA A 25 33.22 0.17 -13.22
CA ALA A 25 32.80 1.54 -13.39
C ALA A 25 33.36 2.18 -14.66
N THR A 26 32.56 3.01 -15.33
CA THR A 26 33.08 4.05 -16.22
C THR A 26 32.20 5.30 -16.12
N THR A 27 32.91 6.41 -15.91
CA THR A 27 32.47 7.80 -15.75
C THR A 27 31.74 8.34 -16.98
N THR A 28 30.78 9.26 -16.74
CA THR A 28 30.67 10.64 -17.28
C THR A 28 29.23 10.99 -17.68
N ASP A 29 28.51 11.68 -16.80
CA ASP A 29 27.32 12.48 -17.15
C ASP A 29 27.75 13.91 -17.51
N PRO A 30 27.10 14.54 -18.50
CA PRO A 30 26.65 15.91 -18.33
C PRO A 30 25.12 15.99 -18.26
N ALA A 31 24.69 16.86 -17.35
CA ALA A 31 23.33 17.04 -16.83
C ALA A 31 22.22 17.24 -17.88
N PRO A 32 21.03 16.66 -17.68
CA PRO A 32 19.81 17.10 -18.34
C PRO A 32 19.25 18.33 -17.61
N SER A 33 18.96 19.37 -18.39
CA SER A 33 18.22 20.57 -18.02
C SER A 33 16.90 20.25 -17.29
N GLU A 34 16.69 20.91 -16.16
CA GLU A 34 15.47 20.87 -15.34
C GLU A 34 14.21 21.20 -16.17
N PRO A 35 13.19 20.31 -16.23
CA PRO A 35 11.85 20.75 -16.56
C PRO A 35 11.22 21.42 -15.33
N ALA A 36 10.64 22.59 -15.56
CA ALA A 36 9.97 23.42 -14.58
C ALA A 36 9.04 22.63 -13.65
N VAL A 37 9.24 22.82 -12.33
CA VAL A 37 8.32 22.40 -11.28
C VAL A 37 7.00 23.16 -11.48
N SER A 38 6.03 22.52 -12.14
CA SER A 38 4.64 22.95 -12.13
C SER A 38 4.13 22.84 -10.70
N SER A 39 3.91 23.99 -10.06
CA SER A 39 3.28 24.09 -8.75
C SER A 39 1.94 23.34 -8.75
N PRO A 40 1.51 22.79 -7.60
CA PRO A 40 0.17 22.21 -7.48
C PRO A 40 -0.87 23.28 -7.81
N THR A 41 -1.44 23.21 -9.01
CA THR A 41 -2.64 23.97 -9.37
C THR A 41 -3.79 23.37 -8.58
N VAL A 42 -4.10 24.00 -7.45
CA VAL A 42 -5.44 23.91 -6.90
C VAL A 42 -6.33 24.50 -7.98
N ASP A 43 -7.06 23.65 -8.69
CA ASP A 43 -8.18 24.07 -9.54
C ASP A 43 -9.22 24.71 -8.61
N THR A 44 -8.93 25.94 -8.21
CA THR A 44 -9.83 26.85 -7.54
C THR A 44 -10.68 27.45 -8.64
N GLU A 45 -11.48 26.61 -9.31
CA GLU A 45 -12.79 27.11 -9.71
C GLU A 45 -13.37 27.71 -8.43
N SER A 46 -13.61 29.02 -8.45
CA SER A 46 -14.07 29.86 -7.35
C SER A 46 -15.13 29.16 -6.53
N ASN A 47 -14.69 28.36 -5.57
CA ASN A 47 -15.54 27.65 -4.65
C ASN A 47 -15.66 28.62 -3.51
N ASP A 48 -16.73 29.40 -3.59
CA ASP A 48 -17.37 30.08 -2.47
C ASP A 48 -16.98 29.33 -1.19
N PHE A 49 -16.07 29.92 -0.40
CA PHE A 49 -15.69 29.43 0.92
C PHE A 49 -16.86 29.74 1.86
N SER A 50 -18.04 29.29 1.46
CA SER A 50 -19.26 29.25 2.20
C SER A 50 -19.02 28.21 3.27
N THR A 51 -18.55 28.72 4.41
CA THR A 51 -18.74 28.17 5.75
C THR A 51 -19.62 26.95 5.72
N SER A 52 -18.99 25.78 5.56
CA SER A 52 -19.66 24.50 5.43
C SER A 52 -20.61 24.39 6.61
N LYS A 53 -21.90 24.15 6.31
CA LYS A 53 -22.90 23.79 7.32
C LYS A 53 -22.26 22.84 8.34
N PRO A 54 -22.50 23.04 9.65
CA PRO A 54 -21.89 22.21 10.68
C PRO A 54 -22.07 20.74 10.31
N LEU A 55 -20.96 20.01 10.25
CA LEU A 55 -20.95 18.58 10.00
C LEU A 55 -21.97 17.94 10.92
N ARG A 56 -23.04 17.38 10.34
CA ARG A 56 -24.06 16.68 11.10
C ARG A 56 -23.37 15.61 11.93
N THR A 57 -23.53 15.69 13.24
CA THR A 57 -23.02 14.72 14.20
C THR A 57 -23.42 13.31 13.73
N GLY A 58 -22.43 12.46 13.44
CA GLY A 58 -22.67 11.05 13.07
C GLY A 58 -22.32 10.60 11.65
N HIS A 59 -21.86 11.47 10.74
CA HIS A 59 -21.59 11.07 9.33
C HIS A 59 -20.11 10.95 8.93
N GLY A 60 -19.17 11.01 9.88
CA GLY A 60 -17.73 10.91 9.59
C GLY A 60 -17.25 11.90 8.51
N ILE A 61 -16.05 11.69 7.99
CA ILE A 61 -15.60 12.29 6.74
C ILE A 61 -14.97 11.22 5.86
N VAL A 62 -15.08 11.39 4.56
CA VAL A 62 -14.41 10.55 3.57
C VAL A 62 -13.55 11.43 2.69
N ILE A 63 -12.27 11.10 2.59
CA ILE A 63 -11.31 11.77 1.70
C ILE A 63 -10.91 10.77 0.63
N ALA A 64 -11.11 11.13 -0.64
CA ALA A 64 -10.66 10.38 -1.79
C ALA A 64 -9.46 11.08 -2.43
N ILE A 65 -8.38 10.34 -2.71
CA ILE A 65 -7.14 10.87 -3.27
C ILE A 65 -6.82 10.12 -4.56
N ASP A 66 -6.69 10.85 -5.67
CA ASP A 66 -6.29 10.27 -6.96
C ASP A 66 -5.54 11.33 -7.79
N THR A 67 -4.66 10.90 -8.68
CA THR A 67 -4.00 11.78 -9.65
C THR A 67 -4.93 12.19 -10.79
N LYS A 68 -5.90 11.32 -11.11
CA LYS A 68 -6.94 11.54 -12.10
C LYS A 68 -8.11 12.30 -11.47
N LYS A 69 -8.82 13.06 -12.30
CA LYS A 69 -10.04 13.74 -11.88
C LYS A 69 -11.12 12.70 -11.56
N ILE A 70 -11.59 12.69 -10.32
CA ILE A 70 -12.75 11.91 -9.89
C ILE A 70 -14.00 12.80 -9.99
N GLN A 71 -15.12 12.26 -10.48
CA GLN A 71 -16.40 12.95 -10.45
C GLN A 71 -16.83 13.21 -9.00
N SER A 72 -17.29 14.41 -8.68
CA SER A 72 -17.69 14.76 -7.31
C SER A 72 -18.73 13.77 -6.76
N ILE A 73 -18.42 13.18 -5.60
CA ILE A 73 -19.31 12.27 -4.87
C ILE A 73 -19.84 13.01 -3.65
N ARG A 74 -21.16 13.04 -3.47
CA ARG A 74 -21.78 13.72 -2.33
C ARG A 74 -21.27 13.15 -1.01
N GLY A 75 -20.71 14.01 -0.16
CA GLY A 75 -20.18 13.64 1.16
C GLY A 75 -18.74 13.13 1.12
N VAL A 76 -18.08 13.13 -0.04
CA VAL A 76 -16.67 12.77 -0.20
C VAL A 76 -15.87 14.01 -0.58
N GLN A 77 -14.83 14.30 0.19
CA GLN A 77 -13.85 15.32 -0.16
C GLN A 77 -12.85 14.70 -1.13
N THR A 78 -12.79 15.22 -2.36
CA THR A 78 -11.86 14.73 -3.38
C THR A 78 -10.62 15.61 -3.41
N VAL A 79 -9.44 14.98 -3.34
CA VAL A 79 -8.13 15.62 -3.48
C VAL A 79 -7.47 15.06 -4.73
N ARG A 80 -7.22 15.92 -5.70
CA ARG A 80 -6.45 15.54 -6.89
C ARG A 80 -4.96 15.69 -6.61
N ALA A 81 -4.29 14.61 -6.22
CA ALA A 81 -2.87 14.64 -5.86
C ALA A 81 -2.22 13.25 -5.94
N ASP A 82 -0.89 13.22 -5.97
CA ASP A 82 -0.13 12.00 -5.75
C ASP A 82 0.03 11.77 -4.24
N TRP A 83 -0.56 10.70 -3.72
CA TRP A 83 -0.54 10.36 -2.30
C TRP A 83 0.86 9.97 -1.79
N THR A 84 1.82 9.70 -2.68
CA THR A 84 3.20 9.38 -2.31
C THR A 84 4.03 10.63 -1.98
N LEU A 85 3.50 11.83 -2.27
CA LEU A 85 4.17 13.09 -2.01
C LEU A 85 3.93 13.62 -0.57
N PRO A 86 4.96 14.19 0.10
CA PRO A 86 4.83 14.76 1.45
C PRO A 86 3.79 15.88 1.57
N GLU A 87 3.61 16.68 0.52
CA GLU A 87 2.64 17.77 0.47
C GLU A 87 1.22 17.23 0.58
N THR A 88 0.93 16.10 -0.09
CA THR A 88 -0.37 15.41 0.00
C THR A 88 -0.61 14.86 1.40
N SER A 89 0.41 14.28 2.04
CA SER A 89 0.35 13.84 3.43
C SER A 89 -0.01 15.01 4.37
N THR A 90 0.60 16.17 4.17
CA THR A 90 0.35 17.38 4.98
C THR A 90 -1.07 17.89 4.77
N LEU A 91 -1.54 17.90 3.52
CA LEU A 91 -2.91 18.27 3.17
C LEU A 91 -3.94 17.35 3.86
N VAL A 92 -3.74 16.03 3.78
CA VAL A 92 -4.62 15.04 4.41
C VAL A 92 -4.66 15.21 5.93
N GLU A 93 -3.50 15.43 6.58
CA GLU A 93 -3.44 15.72 8.01
C GLU A 93 -4.25 16.96 8.38
N GLY A 94 -4.14 18.04 7.59
CA GLY A 94 -4.90 19.26 7.80
C GLY A 94 -6.42 19.05 7.69
N LEU A 95 -6.86 18.26 6.71
CA LEU A 95 -8.27 17.90 6.54
C LEU A 95 -8.79 17.06 7.71
N LEU A 96 -8.01 16.09 8.16
CA LEU A 96 -8.37 15.21 9.28
C LEU A 96 -8.29 15.92 10.65
N ALA A 97 -7.44 16.93 10.80
CA ALA A 97 -7.29 17.71 12.03
C ALA A 97 -8.58 18.47 12.41
N GLY A 98 -9.41 18.82 11.42
CA GLY A 98 -10.74 19.37 11.64
C GLY A 98 -11.75 18.39 12.24
N VAL A 99 -11.44 17.09 12.22
CA VAL A 99 -12.34 16.01 12.67
C VAL A 99 -11.85 15.33 13.94
N ASN A 100 -10.54 15.10 14.06
CA ASN A 100 -9.94 14.58 15.28
C ASN A 100 -8.59 15.23 15.57
N LYS A 101 -8.25 15.32 16.86
CA LYS A 101 -7.03 15.98 17.34
C LYS A 101 -5.73 15.34 16.85
N GLN A 102 -5.78 14.12 16.34
CA GLN A 102 -4.60 13.39 15.87
C GLN A 102 -4.34 13.60 14.38
N GLY A 103 -5.29 14.14 13.61
CA GLY A 103 -5.14 14.31 12.16
C GLY A 103 -4.99 12.98 11.41
N LYS A 104 -5.64 11.92 11.91
CA LYS A 104 -5.50 10.54 11.40
C LYS A 104 -6.84 9.89 11.08
N ALA A 105 -6.83 8.87 10.23
CA ALA A 105 -7.99 8.13 9.77
C ALA A 105 -8.19 6.83 10.56
N ASP A 106 -9.44 6.41 10.70
CA ASP A 106 -9.80 5.09 11.25
C ASP A 106 -9.53 3.97 10.24
N VAL A 107 -9.73 4.26 8.95
CA VAL A 107 -9.69 3.31 7.84
C VAL A 107 -8.98 3.94 6.65
N ILE A 108 -8.09 3.19 6.02
CA ILE A 108 -7.48 3.51 4.72
C ILE A 108 -7.80 2.38 3.75
N LEU A 109 -8.30 2.76 2.57
CA LEU A 109 -8.63 1.86 1.47
C LEU A 109 -7.77 2.22 0.26
N SER A 110 -7.15 1.24 -0.38
CA SER A 110 -6.43 1.45 -1.64
C SER A 110 -6.74 0.35 -2.65
N ASP A 111 -7.39 0.72 -3.75
CA ASP A 111 -7.58 -0.17 -4.91
C ASP A 111 -6.49 0.04 -5.97
N CYS A 112 -5.53 0.91 -5.70
CA CYS A 112 -4.43 1.19 -6.61
C CYS A 112 -3.45 0.01 -6.63
N THR A 113 -3.19 -0.51 -7.83
CA THR A 113 -2.11 -1.44 -8.10
C THR A 113 -1.23 -0.87 -9.20
N VAL A 114 0.07 -1.16 -9.17
CA VAL A 114 0.95 -0.81 -10.28
C VAL A 114 0.52 -1.64 -11.47
N GLN A 115 0.28 -0.98 -12.61
CA GLN A 115 -0.02 -1.66 -13.86
C GLN A 115 1.16 -2.58 -14.18
N THR A 116 0.93 -3.89 -14.05
CA THR A 116 1.89 -4.91 -14.44
C THR A 116 1.45 -5.39 -15.81
N TYR A 117 2.37 -5.37 -16.77
CA TYR A 117 2.09 -5.93 -18.09
C TYR A 117 1.87 -7.43 -17.92
N GLU A 118 0.68 -7.91 -18.31
CA GLU A 118 0.21 -9.29 -18.10
C GLU A 118 1.14 -10.36 -18.70
N GLU A 119 2.04 -9.97 -19.61
CA GLU A 119 3.00 -10.89 -20.23
C GLU A 119 4.23 -11.18 -19.35
N PHE A 120 4.52 -10.36 -18.33
CA PHE A 120 5.70 -10.54 -17.48
C PHE A 120 5.41 -10.24 -16.00
N VAL A 121 4.92 -11.26 -15.27
CA VAL A 121 4.99 -11.31 -13.79
C VAL A 121 6.42 -11.69 -13.34
N GLU A 122 7.46 -11.25 -14.06
CA GLU A 122 8.84 -11.59 -13.68
C GLU A 122 9.41 -10.60 -12.67
N ASP A 123 9.00 -9.33 -12.71
CA ASP A 123 9.47 -8.35 -11.73
C ASP A 123 8.36 -7.85 -10.79
N PRO A 124 8.21 -8.45 -9.60
CA PRO A 124 7.27 -7.97 -8.59
C PRO A 124 7.74 -6.65 -7.93
N VAL A 125 8.98 -6.19 -8.15
CA VAL A 125 9.59 -5.06 -7.40
C VAL A 125 8.72 -3.80 -7.40
N PRO A 126 8.15 -3.32 -8.54
CA PRO A 126 7.31 -2.13 -8.54
C PRO A 126 6.07 -2.27 -7.63
N THR A 127 5.41 -3.42 -7.66
CA THR A 127 4.25 -3.72 -6.81
C THR A 127 4.65 -3.77 -5.34
N ILE A 128 5.78 -4.39 -4.98
CA ILE A 128 6.25 -4.41 -3.59
C ILE A 128 6.57 -3.01 -3.11
N LEU A 129 7.26 -2.21 -3.94
CA LEU A 129 7.62 -0.84 -3.61
C LEU A 129 6.36 0.01 -3.37
N HIS A 130 5.34 -0.17 -4.20
CA HIS A 130 4.04 0.47 -4.02
C HIS A 130 3.38 0.06 -2.69
N CYS A 131 3.35 -1.23 -2.37
CA CYS A 131 2.83 -1.71 -1.08
C CYS A 131 3.63 -1.15 0.11
N LYS A 132 4.95 -1.02 0.00
CA LYS A 132 5.79 -0.40 1.04
C LYS A 132 5.47 1.09 1.21
N LYS A 133 5.30 1.84 0.12
CA LYS A 133 4.87 3.25 0.18
C LYS A 133 3.50 3.37 0.84
N LEU A 134 2.56 2.48 0.51
CA LEU A 134 1.22 2.47 1.10
C LEU A 134 1.27 2.13 2.60
N PHE A 135 2.14 1.19 2.99
CA PHE A 135 2.38 0.89 4.40
C PHE A 135 2.93 2.11 5.15
N GLU A 136 3.89 2.85 4.60
CA GLU A 136 4.40 4.08 5.21
C GLU A 136 3.33 5.17 5.33
N PHE A 137 2.49 5.31 4.31
CA PHE A 137 1.33 6.20 4.35
C PHE A 137 0.38 5.81 5.48
N ALA A 138 0.02 4.53 5.58
CA ALA A 138 -0.82 4.00 6.65
C ALA A 138 -0.18 4.18 8.03
N ARG A 139 1.14 3.98 8.15
CA ARG A 139 1.89 4.17 9.39
C ARG A 139 1.77 5.59 9.92
N ARG A 140 1.80 6.56 9.00
CA ARG A 140 1.66 7.98 9.32
C ARG A 140 0.21 8.35 9.66
N HIS A 141 -0.74 7.87 8.86
CA HIS A 141 -2.12 8.38 8.87
C HIS A 141 -3.16 7.50 9.58
N LEU A 142 -2.84 6.29 10.04
CA LEU A 142 -3.81 5.46 10.78
C LEU A 142 -3.84 5.74 12.27
N LEU A 143 -5.06 5.84 12.80
CA LEU A 143 -5.35 5.75 14.21
C LEU A 143 -5.07 4.32 14.72
N SER A 144 -4.53 4.22 15.93
CA SER A 144 -4.36 2.91 16.58
C SER A 144 -5.71 2.35 17.01
N GLY A 145 -5.85 1.03 17.06
CA GLY A 145 -7.06 0.39 17.59
C GLY A 145 -7.41 0.86 19.00
N ARG A 146 -6.39 1.17 19.82
CA ARG A 146 -6.56 1.76 21.15
C ARG A 146 -7.17 3.17 21.09
N THR A 147 -6.74 4.01 20.17
CA THR A 147 -7.32 5.36 20.01
C THR A 147 -8.77 5.27 19.53
N VAL A 148 -9.04 4.37 18.59
CA VAL A 148 -10.41 4.12 18.08
C VAL A 148 -11.32 3.53 19.17
N GLY A 149 -10.75 2.94 20.23
CA GLY A 149 -11.51 2.24 21.26
C GLY A 149 -11.99 0.85 20.83
N GLN A 150 -11.43 0.31 19.75
CA GLN A 150 -11.79 -1.01 19.21
C GLN A 150 -10.52 -1.84 18.94
N PRO A 151 -10.43 -3.10 19.43
CA PRO A 151 -9.26 -3.95 19.18
C PRO A 151 -8.93 -4.17 17.71
N ARG A 152 -9.95 -4.09 16.83
CA ARG A 152 -9.80 -4.20 15.36
C ARG A 152 -9.76 -2.85 14.63
N GLY A 153 -9.78 -1.73 15.36
CA GLY A 153 -9.69 -0.38 14.80
C GLY A 153 -8.32 -0.08 14.21
N GLY A 154 -8.23 0.95 13.36
CA GLY A 154 -7.05 1.20 12.54
C GLY A 154 -6.93 0.13 11.46
N VAL A 155 -7.64 0.35 10.36
CA VAL A 155 -7.81 -0.65 9.29
C VAL A 155 -7.09 -0.19 8.03
N LEU A 156 -6.28 -1.07 7.46
CA LEU A 156 -5.73 -0.93 6.12
C LEU A 156 -6.28 -2.05 5.24
N LEU A 157 -7.02 -1.69 4.19
CA LEU A 157 -7.48 -2.62 3.17
C LEU A 157 -6.88 -2.20 1.83
N PHE A 158 -6.18 -3.11 1.17
CA PHE A 158 -5.62 -2.79 -0.15
C PHE A 158 -5.49 -3.97 -1.09
N LYS A 159 -5.61 -3.68 -2.39
CA LYS A 159 -5.48 -4.64 -3.48
C LYS A 159 -4.02 -5.05 -3.68
N ALA A 160 -3.77 -6.33 -3.89
CA ALA A 160 -2.45 -6.88 -4.17
C ALA A 160 -2.53 -8.20 -4.95
N PHE A 161 -1.47 -8.49 -5.71
CA PHE A 161 -1.29 -9.78 -6.38
C PHE A 161 -0.57 -10.77 -5.46
N GLN A 162 -1.04 -12.03 -5.45
CA GLN A 162 -0.36 -13.14 -4.80
C GLN A 162 0.97 -13.41 -5.51
N HIS A 163 2.06 -13.24 -4.77
CA HIS A 163 3.40 -13.54 -5.22
C HIS A 163 4.25 -14.00 -4.03
N PRO A 164 5.23 -14.92 -4.17
CA PRO A 164 6.08 -15.35 -3.07
C PRO A 164 6.76 -14.19 -2.31
N ARG A 165 7.12 -13.12 -3.02
CA ARG A 165 7.66 -11.90 -2.37
C ARG A 165 6.61 -11.08 -1.60
N MET A 166 5.32 -11.17 -1.95
CA MET A 166 4.23 -10.60 -1.13
C MET A 166 4.01 -11.35 0.18
N PHE A 167 4.31 -12.64 0.21
CA PHE A 167 4.34 -13.37 1.47
C PHE A 167 5.38 -12.77 2.42
N ARG A 168 6.61 -12.46 1.96
CA ARG A 168 7.63 -11.80 2.78
C ARG A 168 7.16 -10.42 3.27
N PHE A 169 6.64 -9.58 2.38
CA PHE A 169 6.08 -8.28 2.77
C PHE A 169 5.00 -8.40 3.85
N ARG A 170 4.08 -9.36 3.72
CA ARG A 170 3.06 -9.65 4.74
C ARG A 170 3.68 -10.02 6.09
N MET A 171 4.71 -10.87 6.08
CA MET A 171 5.35 -11.35 7.31
C MET A 171 6.23 -10.29 8.00
N GLU A 172 6.94 -9.48 7.22
CA GLU A 172 7.90 -8.48 7.73
C GLU A 172 7.24 -7.13 8.07
N TYR A 173 6.23 -6.71 7.32
CA TYR A 173 5.61 -5.38 7.49
C TYR A 173 4.20 -5.47 8.10
N LEU A 174 3.33 -6.34 7.59
CA LEU A 174 1.92 -6.31 7.99
C LEU A 174 1.68 -7.05 9.33
N LYS A 175 2.07 -8.32 9.44
CA LYS A 175 1.82 -9.11 10.65
C LYS A 175 2.40 -8.52 11.93
N PRO A 176 3.58 -7.87 11.91
CA PRO A 176 4.11 -7.23 13.09
C PRO A 176 3.31 -5.99 13.49
N ASN A 177 2.73 -5.23 12.55
CA ASN A 177 2.11 -3.93 12.89
C ASN A 177 0.59 -3.98 13.08
N PHE A 178 -0.05 -5.11 12.74
CA PHE A 178 -1.49 -5.28 12.87
C PHE A 178 -1.84 -6.46 13.80
N GLY A 179 -3.00 -6.37 14.47
CA GLY A 179 -3.56 -7.44 15.29
C GLY A 179 -3.94 -8.67 14.46
N SER A 180 -4.45 -8.45 13.24
CA SER A 180 -4.78 -9.53 12.30
C SER A 180 -4.58 -9.09 10.85
N VAL A 181 -4.15 -10.02 10.00
CA VAL A 181 -3.89 -9.80 8.57
C VAL A 181 -4.42 -10.98 7.75
N TYR A 182 -5.42 -10.72 6.92
CA TYR A 182 -6.05 -11.69 6.02
C TYR A 182 -5.74 -11.34 4.57
N PHE A 183 -5.64 -12.35 3.72
CA PHE A 183 -5.68 -12.17 2.26
C PHE A 183 -7.03 -12.70 1.78
N ILE A 184 -7.82 -11.84 1.17
CA ILE A 184 -9.21 -12.12 0.77
C ILE A 184 -9.25 -12.08 -0.75
N GLN A 185 -9.58 -13.21 -1.37
CA GLN A 185 -9.92 -13.25 -2.79
C GLN A 185 -11.43 -13.13 -2.91
N ALA A 186 -11.91 -12.14 -3.67
CA ALA A 186 -13.33 -12.01 -3.92
C ALA A 186 -13.80 -13.19 -4.79
N GLN A 187 -14.99 -13.74 -4.52
CA GLN A 187 -15.57 -14.81 -5.35
C GLN A 187 -15.77 -14.39 -6.82
N SER A 188 -15.82 -13.09 -7.09
CA SER A 188 -15.93 -12.49 -8.42
C SER A 188 -14.58 -12.33 -9.15
N SER A 189 -13.45 -12.57 -8.48
CA SER A 189 -12.13 -12.55 -9.15
C SER A 189 -12.05 -13.74 -10.10
N ARG A 190 -11.61 -13.50 -11.33
CA ARG A 190 -11.57 -14.54 -12.36
C ARG A 190 -10.64 -15.66 -11.87
N LEU A 191 -10.97 -16.92 -12.16
CA LEU A 191 -10.20 -18.10 -11.71
C LEU A 191 -8.70 -18.08 -12.07
N HIS A 192 -8.28 -17.18 -12.98
CA HIS A 192 -6.91 -17.02 -13.43
C HIS A 192 -6.20 -15.77 -12.89
N GLU A 193 -6.89 -14.93 -12.12
CA GLU A 193 -6.29 -13.74 -11.53
C GLU A 193 -5.72 -14.09 -10.15
N HIS A 194 -4.42 -13.90 -9.98
CA HIS A 194 -3.75 -13.97 -8.68
C HIS A 194 -4.07 -12.77 -7.80
N GLU A 195 -5.21 -12.11 -8.00
CA GLU A 195 -5.57 -10.85 -7.36
C GLU A 195 -6.39 -11.07 -6.09
N GLY A 196 -6.14 -10.25 -5.07
CA GLY A 196 -6.99 -10.18 -3.90
C GLY A 196 -6.70 -8.95 -3.05
N TYR A 197 -7.24 -8.94 -1.84
CA TYR A 197 -7.13 -7.83 -0.91
C TYR A 197 -6.47 -8.26 0.38
N PHE A 198 -5.49 -7.49 0.85
CA PHE A 198 -5.01 -7.59 2.21
C PHE A 198 -5.93 -6.79 3.14
N LEU A 199 -6.62 -7.48 4.06
CA LEU A 199 -7.35 -6.87 5.16
C LEU A 199 -6.47 -6.90 6.41
N CYS A 200 -5.99 -5.73 6.83
CA CYS A 200 -5.16 -5.54 8.02
C CYS A 200 -5.97 -4.77 9.07
N GLN A 201 -6.10 -5.32 10.27
CA GLN A 201 -6.93 -4.76 11.35
C GLN A 201 -6.18 -4.69 12.66
N GLY A 202 -6.49 -3.70 13.49
CA GLY A 202 -5.87 -3.53 14.80
C GLY A 202 -4.48 -2.92 14.69
N TRP A 203 -4.37 -1.74 14.07
CA TRP A 203 -3.10 -1.02 13.95
C TRP A 203 -2.50 -0.74 15.34
N ASP A 204 -1.27 -1.21 15.58
CA ASP A 204 -0.50 -0.94 16.79
C ASP A 204 1.01 -0.99 16.53
N LEU A 205 1.66 0.16 16.67
CA LEU A 205 3.11 0.33 16.48
C LEU A 205 3.96 -0.37 17.55
N LYS A 206 3.36 -0.87 18.65
CA LYS A 206 4.12 -1.40 19.79
C LYS A 206 4.77 -2.76 19.58
N LYS A 207 4.41 -3.50 18.54
CA LYS A 207 4.99 -4.83 18.28
C LYS A 207 6.38 -4.79 17.65
N VAL A 208 6.82 -3.66 17.09
CA VAL A 208 8.14 -3.53 16.43
C VAL A 208 9.27 -3.24 17.43
N LEU A 209 8.96 -2.82 18.66
CA LEU A 209 9.97 -2.43 19.65
C LEU A 209 10.51 -3.59 20.53
N TYR A 210 10.05 -4.82 20.32
CA TYR A 210 10.45 -5.98 21.15
C TYR A 210 10.79 -7.25 20.35
N SER A 211 11.08 -7.13 19.04
CA SER A 211 11.58 -8.25 18.21
C SER A 211 13.03 -8.03 17.80
#